data_AF-G5S871-F1
#
_entry.id   AF-G5S871-F1
#
_cell.length_a   1.000
_cell.length_b   1.000
_cell.length_c   1.000
_cell.angle_alpha   90.00
_cell.angle_beta   90.00
_cell.angle_gamma   90.00
#
_symmetry.space_group_name_H-M   'P 1'
#
loop_
_entity.id
_entity.type
_entity.pdbx_description
1 polymer ?
#
loop_
_entity_poly.entity_id
_entity_poly.type
_entity_poly.pdbx_seq_one_letter_code
_entity_poly.pdbx_strand_id
1 'polypeptide(L)' 'YLGQAAKMMIGVPDYDNYVEHMRITHPDQTPMTYEEFFRERQDARYGGKGGARCC' A
#
# COMPACT_ATOMS: atom_id res chain seq x y z
N TYR A 1 -14.83 -13.95 13.45
CA TYR A 1 -15.02 -12.49 13.41
C TYR A 1 -13.99 -11.71 14.24
N LEU A 2 -12.77 -12.23 14.47
CA LEU A 2 -11.70 -11.54 15.21
C LEU A 2 -10.46 -11.22 14.36
N GLY A 3 -10.32 -11.80 13.16
CA GLY A 3 -9.15 -11.61 12.30
C GLY A 3 -9.09 -10.25 11.59
N GLN A 4 -10.25 -9.66 11.26
CA GLN A 4 -10.31 -8.38 10.53
C GLN A 4 -9.86 -7.20 11.40
N ALA A 5 -10.13 -7.22 12.71
CA ALA A 5 -9.71 -6.16 13.62
C ALA A 5 -8.20 -6.21 13.92
N ALA A 6 -7.60 -7.41 13.97
CA ALA A 6 -6.16 -7.57 14.18
C ALA A 6 -5.33 -7.07 12.99
N LYS A 7 -5.80 -7.25 11.75
CA LYS A 7 -5.15 -6.69 10.55
C LYS A 7 -5.07 -5.15 10.58
N MET A 8 -6.12 -4.49 11.08
CA MET A 8 -6.09 -3.03 11.25
C MET A 8 -5.12 -2.56 12.34
N MET A 9 -4.95 -3.33 13.43
CA MET A 9 -4.02 -2.96 14.51
C MET A 9 -2.52 -3.09 14.14
N ILE A 10 -2.17 -3.96 13.19
CA ILE A 10 -0.77 -4.15 12.77
C ILE A 10 -0.38 -3.12 11.69
N GLY A 11 -1.34 -2.37 11.14
CA GLY A 11 -1.08 -1.33 10.14
C GLY A 11 -0.41 -1.88 8.88
N VAL A 12 -0.62 -3.17 8.57
CA VAL A 12 -0.25 -3.74 7.28
C VAL A 12 -1.30 -3.25 6.30
N PRO A 13 -0.94 -2.40 5.33
CA PRO A 13 -1.88 -2.00 4.30
C PRO A 13 -2.23 -3.26 3.50
N ASP A 14 -3.52 -3.60 3.45
CA ASP A 14 -3.99 -4.72 2.65
C ASP A 14 -3.89 -4.32 1.17
N TYR A 15 -3.13 -5.09 0.37
CA TYR A 15 -2.90 -4.80 -1.04
C TYR A 15 -4.20 -4.78 -1.85
N ASP A 16 -5.17 -5.60 -1.45
CA ASP A 16 -6.48 -5.66 -2.11
C ASP A 16 -7.25 -4.33 -1.96
N ASN A 17 -7.18 -3.70 -0.78
CA ASN A 17 -7.79 -2.38 -0.57
C ASN A 17 -7.10 -1.29 -1.40
N TYR A 18 -5.78 -1.38 -1.60
CA TYR A 18 -5.05 -0.46 -2.48
C TYR A 18 -5.51 -0.63 -3.93
N VAL A 19 -5.64 -1.86 -4.43
CA VAL A 19 -6.09 -2.14 -5.79
C VAL A 19 -7.54 -1.66 -5.99
N GLU A 20 -8.42 -1.89 -5.02
CA GLU A 20 -9.80 -1.39 -5.06
C GLU A 20 -9.83 0.14 -5.12
N HIS A 21 -9.07 0.81 -4.25
CA HIS A 21 -8.95 2.27 -4.26
C HIS A 21 -8.43 2.80 -5.60
N MET A 22 -7.39 2.17 -6.17
CA MET A 22 -6.83 2.55 -7.47
C MET A 22 -7.88 2.41 -8.58
N ARG A 23 -8.64 1.32 -8.59
CA ARG A 23 -9.70 1.11 -9.59
C ARG A 23 -10.82 2.14 -9.50
N ILE A 24 -11.18 2.57 -8.29
CA ILE A 24 -12.26 3.54 -8.07
C ILE A 24 -11.78 4.97 -8.34
N THR A 25 -10.58 5.32 -7.86
CA THR A 25 -10.09 6.71 -7.83
C THR A 25 -9.22 7.05 -9.04
N HIS A 26 -8.52 6.06 -9.58
CA HIS A 26 -7.56 6.19 -10.68
C HIS A 26 -7.77 5.07 -11.72
N PRO A 27 -8.96 4.97 -12.35
CA PRO A 27 -9.27 3.88 -13.29
C PRO A 27 -8.34 3.83 -14.51
N ASP A 28 -7.72 4.95 -14.86
CA ASP A 28 -6.78 5.08 -15.98
C ASP A 28 -5.34 4.67 -15.63
N GLN A 29 -5.07 4.36 -14.35
CA GLN A 29 -3.75 3.95 -13.88
C GLN A 29 -3.74 2.47 -13.49
N THR A 30 -2.71 1.76 -13.94
CA THR A 30 -2.48 0.38 -13.51
C THR A 30 -1.97 0.39 -12.06
N PRO A 31 -2.61 -0.35 -11.13
CA PRO A 31 -2.10 -0.49 -9.77
C PRO A 31 -0.70 -1.09 -9.77
N MET A 32 0.14 -0.65 -8.84
CA MET A 32 1.46 -1.26 -8.60
C MET A 32 1.31 -2.74 -8.25
N THR A 33 2.36 -3.53 -8.52
CA THR A 33 2.42 -4.92 -8.08
C THR A 33 2.53 -5.01 -6.56
N TYR A 34 2.23 -6.20 -6.01
CA TYR A 34 2.35 -6.44 -4.57
C TYR A 34 3.77 -6.16 -4.04
N GLU A 35 4.81 -6.55 -4.80
CA GLU A 35 6.21 -6.33 -4.41
C GLU A 35 6.57 -4.85 -4.40
N GLU A 36 6.14 -4.08 -5.40
CA GLU A 36 6.35 -2.63 -5.47
C GLU A 36 5.64 -1.92 -4.33
N PHE A 37 4.38 -2.27 -4.08
CA PHE A 37 3.61 -1.73 -2.96
C PHE A 37 4.28 -2.04 -1.62
N PHE A 38 4.70 -3.29 -1.40
CA PHE A 38 5.36 -3.68 -0.16
C PHE A 38 6.72 -2.98 0.01
N ARG A 39 7.49 -2.81 -1.07
CA ARG A 39 8.76 -2.09 -1.03
C ARG A 39 8.56 -0.61 -0.74
N GLU A 40 7.59 0.04 -1.38
CA GLU A 40 7.24 1.44 -1.13
C GLU A 40 6.78 1.66 0.32
N ARG A 41 5.96 0.77 0.89
CA ARG A 41 5.54 0.85 2.29
C ARG A 41 6.68 0.63 3.28
N GLN A 42 7.57 -0.30 2.98
CA GLN A 42 8.78 -0.50 3.78
C GLN A 42 9.71 0.71 3.70
N ASP A 43 9.90 1.28 2.51
CA ASP A 43 10.75 2.46 2.32
C ASP A 43 10.15 3.69 3.01
N ALA A 44 8.83 3.89 2.93
CA ALA A 44 8.15 4.96 3.65
C ALA A 44 8.24 4.82 5.18
N ARG A 45 8.31 3.58 5.71
CA ARG A 45 8.35 3.30 7.16
C ARG A 45 9.78 3.21 7.72
N TYR A 46 10.73 2.70 6.96
CA TYR A 46 12.08 2.36 7.40
C TYR A 46 13.19 3.04 6.59
N GLY A 47 12.87 3.57 5.41
CA GLY A 47 13.76 4.35 4.55
C GLY A 47 13.98 5.77 5.08
N GLY A 48 14.64 5.87 6.23
CA GLY A 48 15.22 7.13 6.68
C GLY A 48 16.31 7.57 5.69
N LYS A 49 15.94 8.44 4.74
CA LYS A 49 16.71 9.05 3.63
C LYS A 49 16.53 8.35 2.27
N GLY A 50 15.57 8.81 1.46
CA GLY A 50 15.74 8.79 -0.01
C GLY A 50 14.62 8.23 -0.89
N GLY A 51 13.45 7.88 -0.36
CA GLY A 51 12.37 7.25 -1.13
C GLY A 51 11.54 8.21 -1.99
N ALA A 52 11.81 8.19 -3.31
CA ALA A 52 10.95 8.59 -4.43
C ALA A 52 10.05 9.84 -4.26
N ARG A 53 10.55 10.97 -4.78
CA ARG A 53 9.68 11.99 -5.38
C ARG A 53 8.94 11.38 -6.57
N CYS A 54 7.63 11.23 -6.45
CA CYS A 54 6.66 11.27 -7.54
C CYS A 54 5.33 11.59 -6.83
N CYS A 55 4.81 12.81 -6.82
CA CYS A 55 4.68 13.82 -7.87
C CYS A 55 4.99 15.23 -7.38
#